data_AF-A0A535J647-F1
#
_entry.id   AF-A0A535J647-F1
#
_cell.length_a   1.000
_cell.length_b   1.000
_cell.length_c   1.000
_cell.angle_alpha   90.00
_cell.angle_beta   90.00
_cell.angle_gamma   90.00
#
_symmetry.space_group_name_H-M   'P 1'
#
loop_
_entity.id
_entity.type
_entity.pdbx_description
1 polymer ?
#
loop_
_entity_poly.entity_id
_entity_poly.type
_entity_poly.pdbx_seq_one_letter_code
_entity_poly.pdbx_strand_id
1 'polypeptide(L)'
;MLTTPTIHVARDRFHLAWDPAIPAIETVPSGGVVEFDLLDASGGQLTASSTVADIATLDFARVDQVNGPIAVEDAEPGDTLQVELLEFEHADWGWTASIPGFGLLAEDFPDPAYHVTQLPKGPRAEFLPGIRVPLAPFCGEIGVAPATGPLSTIPPDAHGGNMDTRHLTAGATLFLPVFHAAARLSMGDGHATQGDGEVCGTAIETPMRALVRLTVRKDLHLTAPEFLTAAGPAADRPVGRRYVTDGIAPDLLTAGRDATRRMIDWLGREHGLEPVIAYLLCSVAVDLRISEIVDMPNFVVSAHCPLAIFD
;
A
#
# COMPACT_ATOMS: atom_id res chain seq x y z
N MET A 1 -12.14 1.07 -23.39
CA MET A 1 -10.91 1.08 -24.22
C MET A 1 -9.79 0.62 -23.29
N LEU A 2 -8.94 -0.33 -23.71
CA LEU A 2 -7.79 -0.74 -22.90
C LEU A 2 -6.86 0.48 -22.77
N THR A 3 -6.45 0.81 -21.55
CA THR A 3 -5.51 1.90 -21.30
C THR A 3 -4.12 1.43 -21.72
N THR A 4 -3.53 2.04 -22.75
CA THR A 4 -2.16 1.70 -23.17
C THR A 4 -1.15 2.33 -22.20
N PRO A 5 -0.20 1.55 -21.65
CA PRO A 5 0.85 2.12 -20.81
C PRO A 5 1.79 3.03 -21.61
N THR A 6 2.25 4.09 -20.97
CA THR A 6 3.33 4.98 -21.46
C THR A 6 4.66 4.24 -21.45
N ILE A 7 4.94 3.50 -20.38
CA ILE A 7 6.14 2.67 -20.21
C ILE A 7 5.78 1.36 -19.50
N HIS A 8 6.64 0.36 -19.64
CA HIS A 8 6.57 -0.91 -18.92
C HIS A 8 7.87 -1.12 -18.13
N VAL A 9 7.75 -1.44 -16.85
CA VAL A 9 8.85 -1.65 -15.91
C VAL A 9 8.93 -3.15 -15.61
N ALA A 10 9.98 -3.79 -16.13
CA ALA A 10 10.23 -5.20 -15.91
C ALA A 10 10.70 -5.49 -14.47
N ARG A 11 10.45 -6.71 -13.99
CA ARG A 11 10.73 -7.17 -12.62
C ARG A 11 12.18 -7.07 -12.16
N ASP A 12 13.14 -7.01 -13.09
CA ASP A 12 14.58 -6.88 -12.81
C ASP A 12 15.03 -5.42 -12.60
N ARG A 13 14.11 -4.45 -12.74
CA ARG A 13 14.36 -3.01 -12.54
C ARG A 13 13.86 -2.57 -11.15
N PHE A 14 14.56 -3.01 -10.10
CA PHE A 14 14.17 -2.80 -8.71
C PHE A 14 15.30 -2.24 -7.84
N HIS A 15 14.95 -1.81 -6.63
CA HIS A 15 15.86 -1.48 -5.54
C HIS A 15 15.30 -2.01 -4.20
N LEU A 16 16.14 -1.98 -3.16
CA LEU A 16 15.89 -2.59 -1.83
C LEU A 16 16.01 -1.54 -0.70
N ALA A 17 15.89 -0.26 -1.03
CA ALA A 17 15.97 0.82 -0.05
C ALA A 17 15.31 2.08 -0.58
N TRP A 18 14.50 2.74 0.25
CA TRP A 18 14.01 4.07 -0.05
C TRP A 18 15.14 5.10 0.14
N ASP A 19 15.81 5.48 -0.95
CA ASP A 19 16.94 6.42 -0.93
C ASP A 19 16.77 7.50 -2.01
N PRO A 20 16.73 8.80 -1.65
CA PRO A 20 16.63 9.86 -2.63
C PRO A 20 17.83 9.95 -3.58
N ALA A 21 18.95 9.31 -3.28
CA ALA A 21 20.12 9.22 -4.16
C ALA A 21 19.96 8.21 -5.31
N ILE A 22 18.96 7.30 -5.26
CA ILE A 22 18.68 6.38 -6.35
C ILE A 22 18.10 7.17 -7.54
N PRO A 23 18.75 7.15 -8.72
CA PRO A 23 18.26 7.86 -9.88
C PRO A 23 17.00 7.19 -10.42
N ALA A 24 16.11 7.98 -11.02
CA ALA A 24 14.98 7.43 -11.74
C ALA A 24 15.46 6.57 -12.91
N ILE A 25 14.75 5.46 -13.15
CA ILE A 25 15.07 4.51 -14.21
C ILE A 25 14.42 4.88 -15.54
N GLU A 26 13.31 5.62 -15.49
CA GLU A 26 12.52 6.13 -16.61
C GLU A 26 11.79 7.40 -16.16
N THR A 27 11.31 8.20 -17.14
CA THR A 27 10.55 9.43 -16.90
C THR A 27 9.23 9.39 -17.67
N VAL A 28 8.14 9.83 -17.05
CA VAL A 28 6.82 10.01 -17.69
C VAL A 28 6.28 11.42 -17.47
N PRO A 29 5.48 11.97 -18.40
CA PRO A 29 4.76 13.21 -18.15
C PRO A 29 3.67 13.01 -17.07
N SER A 30 3.23 14.09 -16.45
CA SER A 30 2.01 14.07 -15.63
C SER A 30 0.82 13.55 -16.44
N GLY A 31 0.07 12.60 -15.88
CA GLY A 31 -0.98 11.83 -16.55
C GLY A 31 -0.49 10.55 -17.23
N GLY A 32 0.82 10.28 -17.22
CA GLY A 32 1.44 9.08 -17.76
C GLY A 32 0.98 7.80 -17.05
N VAL A 33 0.91 6.70 -17.81
CA VAL A 33 0.49 5.39 -17.31
C VAL A 33 1.70 4.48 -17.26
N VAL A 34 1.93 3.83 -16.13
CA VAL A 34 3.06 2.93 -15.91
C VAL A 34 2.53 1.54 -15.64
N GLU A 35 3.07 0.57 -16.35
CA GLU A 35 2.85 -0.85 -16.08
C GLU A 35 4.07 -1.43 -15.38
N PHE A 36 3.85 -2.25 -14.35
CA PHE A 36 4.90 -2.92 -13.60
C PHE A 36 4.69 -4.43 -13.61
N ASP A 37 5.78 -5.17 -13.79
CA ASP A 37 5.90 -6.58 -13.42
C ASP A 37 6.60 -6.68 -12.07
N LEU A 38 5.87 -7.04 -11.02
CA LEU A 38 6.33 -7.06 -9.64
C LEU A 38 6.55 -8.50 -9.16
N LEU A 39 7.60 -8.69 -8.36
CA LEU A 39 7.75 -9.90 -7.54
C LEU A 39 6.93 -9.73 -6.24
N ASP A 40 6.67 -10.85 -5.56
CA ASP A 40 6.14 -10.84 -4.19
C ASP A 40 7.19 -10.44 -3.15
N ALA A 41 6.76 -10.23 -1.90
CA ALA A 41 7.59 -9.91 -0.74
C ALA A 41 8.88 -10.74 -0.61
N SER A 42 8.89 -12.00 -1.07
CA SER A 42 10.09 -12.84 -0.96
C SER A 42 11.23 -12.42 -1.90
N GLY A 43 11.02 -11.48 -2.82
CA GLY A 43 12.00 -11.14 -3.87
C GLY A 43 12.22 -12.29 -4.86
N GLY A 44 11.17 -13.09 -5.09
CA GLY A 44 11.20 -14.26 -5.96
C GLY A 44 12.00 -15.45 -5.41
N GLN A 45 12.25 -15.48 -4.10
CA GLN A 45 12.92 -16.59 -3.43
C GLN A 45 11.97 -17.78 -3.21
N LEU A 46 10.67 -17.51 -3.05
CA LEU A 46 9.64 -18.53 -2.87
C LEU A 46 8.90 -18.81 -4.19
N THR A 47 8.42 -20.04 -4.32
CA THR A 47 7.72 -20.53 -5.50
C THR A 47 6.48 -21.33 -5.10
N ALA A 48 5.61 -21.64 -6.06
CA ALA A 48 4.46 -22.52 -5.86
C ALA A 48 4.84 -23.93 -5.33
N SER A 49 6.10 -24.34 -5.49
CA SER A 49 6.63 -25.61 -5.00
C SER A 49 7.44 -25.50 -3.70
N SER A 50 7.59 -24.30 -3.15
CA SER A 50 8.31 -24.08 -1.89
C SER A 50 7.60 -24.75 -0.72
N THR A 51 8.36 -24.97 0.34
CA THR A 51 7.95 -25.63 1.57
C THR A 51 8.39 -24.80 2.76
N VAL A 52 7.94 -25.19 3.96
CA VAL A 52 8.37 -24.54 5.21
C VAL A 52 9.90 -24.55 5.41
N ALA A 53 10.63 -25.49 4.78
CA ALA A 53 12.09 -25.52 4.84
C ALA A 53 12.73 -24.32 4.13
N ASP A 54 12.08 -23.78 3.09
CA ASP A 54 12.59 -22.65 2.31
C ASP A 54 12.47 -21.33 3.10
N ILE A 55 11.48 -21.21 3.99
CA ILE A 55 11.33 -20.08 4.93
C ILE A 55 12.56 -19.94 5.83
N ALA A 56 13.11 -21.06 6.31
CA ALA A 56 14.30 -21.05 7.15
C ALA A 56 15.58 -20.59 6.41
N THR A 57 15.54 -20.52 5.09
CA THR A 57 16.67 -20.12 4.24
C THR A 57 16.45 -18.79 3.52
N LEU A 58 15.37 -18.09 3.84
CA LEU A 58 15.03 -16.80 3.22
C LEU A 58 16.13 -15.76 3.50
N ASP A 59 16.63 -15.13 2.45
CA ASP A 59 17.57 -14.03 2.56
C ASP A 59 16.80 -12.72 2.74
N PHE A 60 16.69 -12.26 4.00
CA PHE A 60 16.04 -11.00 4.37
C PHE A 60 16.75 -9.75 3.81
N ALA A 61 17.96 -9.87 3.26
CA ALA A 61 18.58 -8.74 2.54
C ALA A 61 18.00 -8.54 1.13
N ARG A 62 17.08 -9.42 0.70
CA ARG A 62 16.52 -9.46 -0.66
C ARG A 62 14.98 -9.49 -0.69
N VAL A 63 14.33 -9.43 0.47
CA VAL A 63 12.87 -9.30 0.55
C VAL A 63 12.45 -7.87 0.23
N ASP A 64 11.17 -7.67 -0.08
CA ASP A 64 10.54 -6.34 -0.16
C ASP A 64 11.28 -5.40 -1.11
N GLN A 65 11.47 -5.91 -2.32
CA GLN A 65 11.99 -5.14 -3.44
C GLN A 65 10.87 -4.36 -4.12
N VAL A 66 11.18 -3.11 -4.47
CA VAL A 66 10.26 -2.24 -5.19
C VAL A 66 10.82 -1.89 -6.56
N ASN A 67 9.94 -1.90 -7.56
CA ASN A 67 10.27 -1.56 -8.94
C ASN A 67 10.14 -0.05 -9.18
N GLY A 68 11.12 0.52 -9.87
CA GLY A 68 11.28 1.97 -10.02
C GLY A 68 12.72 2.42 -9.73
N PRO A 69 12.96 3.71 -9.41
CA PRO A 69 11.97 4.79 -9.31
C PRO A 69 11.58 5.39 -10.65
N ILE A 70 10.32 5.78 -10.82
CA ILE A 70 9.80 6.47 -12.01
C ILE A 70 9.71 7.96 -11.74
N ALA A 71 10.42 8.75 -12.54
CA ALA A 71 10.33 10.20 -12.52
C ALA A 71 9.04 10.66 -13.18
N VAL A 72 8.36 11.63 -12.58
CA VAL A 72 7.20 12.31 -13.15
C VAL A 72 7.59 13.75 -13.44
N GLU A 73 7.47 14.18 -14.70
CA GLU A 73 7.83 15.53 -15.12
C GLU A 73 7.10 16.60 -14.28
N ASP A 74 7.80 17.71 -14.03
CA ASP A 74 7.32 18.89 -13.31
C ASP A 74 6.92 18.69 -11.84
N ALA A 75 7.06 17.50 -11.25
CA ALA A 75 6.87 17.32 -9.81
C ALA A 75 8.01 17.99 -9.03
N GLU A 76 7.66 18.79 -8.02
CA GLU A 76 8.58 19.54 -7.17
C GLU A 76 8.27 19.28 -5.69
N PRO A 77 9.26 19.45 -4.78
CA PRO A 77 9.01 19.34 -3.34
C PRO A 77 7.84 20.21 -2.87
N GLY A 78 6.92 19.62 -2.13
CA GLY A 78 5.68 20.26 -1.66
C GLY A 78 4.45 20.00 -2.52
N ASP A 79 4.62 19.48 -3.74
CA ASP A 79 3.50 18.96 -4.53
C ASP A 79 2.96 17.65 -3.93
N THR A 80 1.84 17.18 -4.47
CA THR A 80 1.34 15.83 -4.21
C THR A 80 1.37 15.02 -5.51
N LEU A 81 1.85 13.78 -5.43
CA LEU A 81 1.71 12.81 -6.51
C LEU A 81 0.41 12.02 -6.31
N GLN A 82 -0.53 12.19 -7.25
CA GLN A 82 -1.72 11.38 -7.37
C GLN A 82 -1.40 10.10 -8.15
N VAL A 83 -1.64 8.95 -7.54
CA VAL A 83 -1.46 7.61 -8.13
C VAL A 83 -2.84 6.97 -8.27
N GLU A 84 -3.39 6.94 -9.48
CA GLU A 84 -4.62 6.20 -9.76
C GLU A 84 -4.28 4.73 -10.02
N LEU A 85 -4.84 3.84 -9.21
CA LEU A 85 -4.61 2.40 -9.29
C LEU A 85 -5.60 1.82 -10.29
N LEU A 86 -5.15 1.48 -11.50
CA LEU A 86 -6.05 1.15 -12.61
C LEU A 86 -6.37 -0.34 -12.66
N GLU A 87 -5.37 -1.19 -12.51
CA GLU A 87 -5.50 -2.64 -12.66
C GLU A 87 -4.43 -3.37 -11.85
N PHE A 88 -4.82 -4.49 -11.25
CA PHE A 88 -3.93 -5.43 -10.59
C PHE A 88 -4.27 -6.84 -11.06
N GLU A 89 -3.25 -7.58 -11.52
CA GLU A 89 -3.38 -8.96 -11.93
C GLU A 89 -2.35 -9.81 -11.18
N HIS A 90 -2.85 -10.65 -10.26
CA HIS A 90 -2.05 -11.62 -9.51
C HIS A 90 -1.71 -12.86 -10.35
N ALA A 91 -0.66 -13.57 -9.94
CA ALA A 91 -0.31 -14.90 -10.45
C ALA A 91 -1.39 -15.96 -10.10
N ASP A 92 -1.28 -17.18 -10.62
CA ASP A 92 -2.21 -18.28 -10.31
C ASP A 92 -1.95 -18.96 -8.95
N TRP A 93 -1.01 -18.44 -8.17
CA TRP A 93 -0.67 -18.90 -6.83
C TRP A 93 -0.19 -17.73 -5.95
N GLY A 94 -0.26 -17.93 -4.65
CA GLY A 94 0.38 -17.06 -3.67
C GLY A 94 0.68 -17.81 -2.39
N TRP A 95 1.30 -17.14 -1.42
CA TRP A 95 1.77 -17.77 -0.20
C TRP A 95 1.51 -16.92 1.05
N THR A 96 1.41 -17.58 2.19
CA THR A 96 1.35 -16.95 3.52
C THR A 96 2.33 -17.69 4.42
N ALA A 97 3.09 -16.95 5.23
CA ALA A 97 4.06 -17.54 6.15
C ALA A 97 3.95 -16.98 7.56
N SER A 98 4.17 -17.86 8.55
CA SER A 98 4.59 -17.45 9.89
C SER A 98 6.10 -17.48 9.89
N ILE A 99 6.72 -16.31 10.02
CA ILE A 99 8.18 -16.14 9.99
C ILE A 99 8.66 -15.97 11.45
N PRO A 100 9.59 -16.81 11.95
CA PRO A 100 10.06 -16.72 13.34
C PRO A 100 10.59 -15.33 13.70
N GLY A 101 10.05 -14.76 14.79
CA GLY A 101 10.45 -13.44 15.28
C GLY A 101 9.76 -12.26 14.58
N PHE A 102 8.81 -12.51 13.69
CA PHE A 102 8.06 -11.49 12.95
C PHE A 102 6.54 -11.73 13.03
N GLY A 103 5.76 -10.65 12.93
CA GLY A 103 4.31 -10.66 13.12
C GLY A 103 3.86 -10.37 14.57
N LEU A 104 2.57 -10.06 14.72
CA LEU A 104 1.96 -9.58 15.97
C LEU A 104 2.08 -10.58 17.13
N LEU A 105 2.06 -11.88 16.81
CA LEU A 105 2.07 -12.99 17.77
C LEU A 105 3.33 -13.86 17.62
N ALA A 106 4.46 -13.26 17.24
CA ALA A 106 5.73 -13.97 17.02
C ALA A 106 6.20 -14.79 18.24
N GLU A 107 5.85 -14.37 19.47
CA GLU A 107 6.17 -15.11 20.70
C GLU A 107 5.28 -16.36 20.89
N ASP A 108 4.02 -16.31 20.45
CA ASP A 108 3.07 -17.42 20.56
C ASP A 108 3.31 -18.48 19.46
N PHE A 109 3.82 -18.05 18.29
CA PHE A 109 4.10 -18.90 17.13
C PHE A 109 5.59 -18.81 16.73
N PRO A 110 6.51 -19.37 17.54
CA PRO A 110 7.95 -19.23 17.31
C PRO A 110 8.49 -20.11 16.17
N ASP A 111 7.75 -21.13 15.76
CA ASP A 111 8.14 -22.06 14.69
C ASP A 111 7.63 -21.57 13.33
N PRO A 112 8.40 -21.80 12.23
CA PRO A 112 7.97 -21.39 10.91
C PRO A 112 6.74 -22.19 10.44
N ALA A 113 5.84 -21.51 9.74
CA ALA A 113 4.73 -22.14 9.03
C ALA A 113 4.63 -21.55 7.62
N TYR A 114 4.20 -22.35 6.65
CA TYR A 114 4.08 -21.94 5.26
C TYR A 114 2.85 -22.55 4.62
N HIS A 115 2.09 -21.74 3.88
CA HIS A 115 0.89 -22.16 3.19
C HIS A 115 0.84 -21.59 1.78
N VAL A 116 0.69 -22.45 0.77
CA VAL A 116 0.52 -22.04 -0.63
C VAL A 116 -0.96 -22.08 -0.99
N THR A 117 -1.48 -20.96 -1.47
CA THR A 117 -2.87 -20.84 -1.95
C THR A 117 -2.88 -20.84 -3.47
N GLN A 118 -3.78 -21.62 -4.08
CA GLN A 118 -4.06 -21.52 -5.52
C GLN A 118 -5.03 -20.37 -5.78
N LEU A 119 -4.70 -19.48 -6.71
CA LEU A 119 -5.42 -18.24 -6.97
C LEU A 119 -6.19 -18.30 -8.29
N PRO A 120 -7.52 -18.51 -8.26
CA PRO A 120 -8.34 -18.44 -9.47
C PRO A 120 -8.53 -16.98 -9.92
N LYS A 121 -8.90 -16.76 -11.18
CA LYS A 121 -9.32 -15.42 -11.69
C LYS A 121 -10.69 -14.94 -11.15
N GLY A 122 -11.29 -15.69 -10.21
CA GLY A 122 -12.59 -15.37 -9.61
C GLY A 122 -12.46 -14.45 -8.39
N PRO A 123 -13.57 -14.03 -7.76
CA PRO A 123 -13.54 -13.07 -6.64
C PRO A 123 -13.10 -13.68 -5.30
N ARG A 124 -12.78 -14.98 -5.26
CA ARG A 124 -12.46 -15.71 -4.02
C ARG A 124 -11.48 -16.84 -4.30
N ALA A 125 -10.56 -17.09 -3.37
CA ALA A 125 -9.69 -18.27 -3.33
C ALA A 125 -10.10 -19.19 -2.17
N GLU A 126 -9.82 -20.49 -2.29
CA GLU A 126 -9.97 -21.46 -1.20
C GLU A 126 -8.63 -21.57 -0.47
N PHE A 127 -8.59 -21.07 0.77
CA PHE A 127 -7.40 -21.11 1.62
C PHE A 127 -7.25 -22.50 2.24
N LEU A 128 -8.35 -23.04 2.78
CA LEU A 128 -8.43 -24.42 3.26
C LEU A 128 -9.78 -25.02 2.82
N PRO A 129 -9.96 -26.35 2.80
CA PRO A 129 -11.23 -26.96 2.43
C PRO A 129 -12.41 -26.36 3.18
N GLY A 130 -13.32 -25.70 2.45
CA GLY A 130 -14.49 -25.03 3.02
C GLY A 130 -14.24 -23.62 3.59
N ILE A 131 -13.00 -23.12 3.58
CA ILE A 131 -12.60 -21.78 4.02
C ILE A 131 -12.16 -20.98 2.79
N ARG A 132 -12.97 -20.02 2.38
CA ARG A 132 -12.70 -19.17 1.21
C ARG A 132 -12.53 -17.72 1.60
N VAL A 133 -11.49 -17.08 1.10
CA VAL A 133 -11.20 -15.65 1.31
C VAL A 133 -11.57 -14.85 0.06
N PRO A 134 -12.03 -13.58 0.20
CA PRO A 134 -12.23 -12.71 -0.95
C PRO A 134 -10.87 -12.32 -1.56
N LEU A 135 -10.80 -12.24 -2.89
CA LEU A 135 -9.65 -11.68 -3.59
C LEU A 135 -9.92 -10.19 -3.86
N ALA A 136 -8.98 -9.36 -3.46
CA ALA A 136 -9.00 -7.92 -3.64
C ALA A 136 -7.55 -7.46 -3.82
N PRO A 137 -6.95 -7.71 -5.01
CA PRO A 137 -5.51 -7.56 -5.19
C PRO A 137 -5.06 -6.10 -5.07
N PHE A 138 -3.89 -5.90 -4.47
CA PHE A 138 -3.22 -4.61 -4.32
C PHE A 138 -1.71 -4.82 -4.13
N CYS A 139 -0.97 -3.72 -3.97
CA CYS A 139 0.45 -3.72 -3.65
C CYS A 139 0.65 -3.12 -2.24
N GLY A 140 1.34 -3.82 -1.35
CA GLY A 140 1.68 -3.37 0.01
C GLY A 140 2.60 -2.15 0.00
N GLU A 141 3.59 -2.19 -0.89
CA GLU A 141 4.56 -1.12 -1.08
C GLU A 141 4.22 -0.19 -2.24
N ILE A 142 3.89 1.07 -1.93
CA ILE A 142 3.79 2.16 -2.91
C ILE A 142 4.36 3.44 -2.29
N GLY A 143 5.40 4.01 -2.88
CA GLY A 143 6.07 5.17 -2.29
C GLY A 143 6.82 6.04 -3.27
N VAL A 144 7.10 7.28 -2.87
CA VAL A 144 7.99 8.22 -3.59
C VAL A 144 9.36 8.28 -2.91
N ALA A 145 10.35 8.93 -3.52
CA ALA A 145 11.65 9.11 -2.86
C ALA A 145 11.47 9.86 -1.52
N PRO A 146 11.99 9.32 -0.41
CA PRO A 146 11.76 9.89 0.92
C PRO A 146 12.55 11.19 1.11
N ALA A 147 12.15 12.01 2.08
CA ALA A 147 12.85 13.25 2.41
C ALA A 147 14.35 13.03 2.70
N THR A 148 14.66 11.93 3.40
CA THR A 148 16.03 11.49 3.75
C THR A 148 16.15 9.99 3.55
N GLY A 149 17.37 9.49 3.35
CA GLY A 149 17.65 8.06 3.23
C GLY A 149 19.15 7.75 3.26
N PRO A 150 19.54 6.48 3.04
CA PRO A 150 18.67 5.34 2.74
C PRO A 150 17.80 4.90 3.93
N LEU A 151 16.58 4.46 3.66
CA LEU A 151 15.66 3.82 4.59
C LEU A 151 15.38 2.37 4.14
N SER A 152 15.09 1.49 5.09
CA SER A 152 14.61 0.12 4.82
C SER A 152 13.29 0.16 4.05
N THR A 153 13.01 -0.83 3.19
CA THR A 153 11.71 -0.98 2.52
C THR A 153 10.60 -1.43 3.47
N ILE A 154 10.96 -2.17 4.52
CA ILE A 154 10.04 -2.75 5.51
C ILE A 154 9.10 -1.75 6.21
N PRO A 155 9.53 -0.72 6.98
CA PRO A 155 8.56 0.13 7.67
C PRO A 155 7.93 1.19 6.76
N PRO A 156 6.63 1.49 6.92
CA PRO A 156 6.02 2.65 6.30
C PRO A 156 6.58 3.97 6.86
N ASP A 157 6.48 5.04 6.07
CA ASP A 157 6.77 6.40 6.51
C ASP A 157 5.98 7.42 5.65
N ALA A 158 6.16 8.72 5.87
CA ALA A 158 5.44 9.80 5.21
C ALA A 158 5.51 9.79 3.67
N HIS A 159 6.45 9.05 3.08
CA HIS A 159 6.61 8.87 1.63
C HIS A 159 5.78 7.71 1.05
N GLY A 160 4.97 7.05 1.88
CA GLY A 160 4.35 5.77 1.58
C GLY A 160 5.24 4.64 2.06
N GLY A 161 5.73 3.83 1.14
CA GLY A 161 6.51 2.64 1.48
C GLY A 161 5.59 1.46 1.76
N ASN A 162 5.94 0.59 2.71
CA ASN A 162 5.15 -0.59 3.06
C ASN A 162 3.95 -0.23 3.92
N MET A 163 2.86 0.21 3.28
CA MET A 163 1.68 0.68 4.00
C MET A 163 0.67 -0.44 4.28
N ASP A 164 0.77 -1.56 3.55
CA ASP A 164 -0.08 -2.75 3.69
C ASP A 164 -1.55 -2.41 3.87
N THR A 165 -1.99 -1.46 3.05
CA THR A 165 -3.31 -0.88 3.14
C THR A 165 -4.21 -1.55 2.10
N ARG A 166 -4.88 -2.63 2.53
CA ARG A 166 -5.77 -3.48 1.71
C ARG A 166 -6.88 -2.76 0.93
N HIS A 167 -7.12 -1.47 1.21
CA HIS A 167 -8.11 -0.65 0.51
C HIS A 167 -7.55 0.00 -0.77
N LEU A 168 -6.24 -0.03 -0.99
CA LEU A 168 -5.52 0.47 -2.19
C LEU A 168 -5.66 -0.50 -3.39
N THR A 169 -6.89 -0.86 -3.70
CA THR A 169 -7.25 -1.78 -4.80
C THR A 169 -7.51 -1.02 -6.11
N ALA A 170 -7.68 -1.76 -7.20
CA ALA A 170 -8.02 -1.17 -8.50
C ALA A 170 -9.29 -0.28 -8.41
N GLY A 171 -9.18 0.95 -8.90
CA GLY A 171 -10.18 2.02 -8.80
C GLY A 171 -9.95 2.99 -7.63
N ALA A 172 -9.02 2.71 -6.72
CA ALA A 172 -8.60 3.65 -5.69
C ALA A 172 -7.62 4.69 -6.25
N THR A 173 -7.43 5.77 -5.49
CA THR A 173 -6.48 6.84 -5.81
C THR A 173 -5.69 7.18 -4.56
N LEU A 174 -4.38 6.98 -4.61
CA LEU A 174 -3.44 7.32 -3.54
C LEU A 174 -2.83 8.70 -3.80
N PHE A 175 -2.60 9.47 -2.74
CA PHE A 175 -1.99 10.79 -2.77
C PHE A 175 -0.74 10.77 -1.88
N LEU A 176 0.43 10.94 -2.48
CA LEU A 176 1.73 10.91 -1.80
C LEU A 176 2.38 12.30 -1.79
N PRO A 177 2.87 12.80 -0.64
CA PRO A 177 3.59 14.07 -0.59
C PRO A 177 4.95 13.96 -1.30
N VAL A 178 5.28 14.94 -2.15
CA VAL A 178 6.53 14.97 -2.91
C VAL A 178 7.62 15.65 -2.08
N PHE A 179 8.72 14.95 -1.82
CA PHE A 179 9.87 15.49 -1.09
C PHE A 179 11.03 15.92 -1.99
N HIS A 180 11.09 15.38 -3.20
CA HIS A 180 12.17 15.63 -4.16
C HIS A 180 11.60 15.85 -5.56
N ALA A 181 12.36 16.59 -6.38
CA ALA A 181 12.00 16.78 -7.79
C ALA A 181 11.74 15.44 -8.50
N ALA A 182 10.77 15.47 -9.41
CA ALA A 182 10.25 14.33 -10.15
C ALA A 182 9.56 13.23 -9.32
N ALA A 183 9.32 13.42 -8.01
CA ALA A 183 8.73 12.48 -7.06
C ALA A 183 9.49 11.15 -6.88
N ARG A 184 9.79 10.44 -7.97
CA ARG A 184 10.50 9.16 -8.04
C ARG A 184 9.71 8.04 -7.35
N LEU A 185 8.59 7.65 -7.98
CA LEU A 185 7.69 6.60 -7.48
C LEU A 185 8.30 5.21 -7.66
N SER A 186 8.24 4.37 -6.63
CA SER A 186 8.45 2.92 -6.74
C SER A 186 7.27 2.16 -6.12
N MET A 187 7.06 0.92 -6.55
CA MET A 187 6.05 0.04 -5.97
C MET A 187 6.46 -1.43 -6.06
N GLY A 188 5.93 -2.27 -5.18
CA GLY A 188 6.29 -3.67 -5.06
C GLY A 188 5.25 -4.45 -4.26
N ASP A 189 5.67 -5.61 -3.77
CA ASP A 189 4.93 -6.38 -2.77
C ASP A 189 3.46 -6.68 -3.11
N GLY A 190 3.25 -7.61 -4.04
CA GLY A 190 1.91 -7.95 -4.52
C GLY A 190 1.12 -8.82 -3.55
N HIS A 191 -0.07 -8.39 -3.16
CA HIS A 191 -0.97 -9.17 -2.30
C HIS A 191 -2.23 -9.56 -3.06
N ALA A 192 -2.61 -10.84 -3.04
CA ALA A 192 -3.88 -11.29 -3.58
C ALA A 192 -5.06 -10.89 -2.67
N THR A 193 -4.80 -10.90 -1.35
CA THR A 193 -5.73 -10.46 -0.30
C THR A 193 -4.99 -10.34 1.03
N GLN A 194 -5.43 -9.41 1.87
CA GLN A 194 -4.91 -9.16 3.21
C GLN A 194 -6.07 -8.83 4.16
N GLY A 195 -5.89 -9.08 5.46
CA GLY A 195 -6.75 -8.53 6.51
C GLY A 195 -6.23 -7.19 7.03
N ASP A 196 -7.12 -6.38 7.63
CA ASP A 196 -6.71 -5.18 8.37
C ASP A 196 -5.77 -5.63 9.51
N GLY A 197 -4.55 -5.10 9.55
CA GLY A 197 -3.51 -5.35 10.54
C GLY A 197 -2.45 -6.39 10.14
N GLU A 198 -2.62 -7.12 9.04
CA GLU A 198 -1.64 -8.10 8.53
C GLU A 198 -0.96 -8.98 9.62
N VAL A 199 -1.78 -9.55 10.49
CA VAL A 199 -1.32 -9.95 11.84
C VAL A 199 -0.19 -10.98 11.92
N CYS A 200 0.05 -11.80 10.89
CA CYS A 200 1.18 -12.74 10.87
C CYS A 200 2.43 -12.20 10.17
N GLY A 201 2.40 -10.95 9.71
CA GLY A 201 3.49 -10.31 8.96
C GLY A 201 3.44 -10.57 7.45
N THR A 202 2.51 -11.39 6.96
CA THR A 202 2.40 -11.65 5.52
C THR A 202 0.94 -11.82 5.13
N ALA A 203 0.63 -11.48 3.90
CA ALA A 203 -0.66 -11.61 3.26
C ALA A 203 -0.79 -12.96 2.52
N ILE A 204 -1.63 -13.00 1.47
CA ILE A 204 -1.41 -13.95 0.39
C ILE A 204 -0.51 -13.26 -0.64
N GLU A 205 0.79 -13.39 -0.42
CA GLU A 205 1.87 -12.84 -1.23
C GLU A 205 1.90 -13.47 -2.62
N THR A 206 2.01 -12.66 -3.67
CA THR A 206 1.93 -13.11 -5.05
C THR A 206 2.62 -12.15 -6.01
N PRO A 207 3.34 -12.64 -7.03
CA PRO A 207 3.78 -11.79 -8.12
C PRO A 207 2.60 -11.07 -8.76
N MET A 208 2.78 -9.79 -9.08
CA MET A 208 1.69 -8.90 -9.48
C MET A 208 2.06 -8.13 -10.74
N ARG A 209 1.12 -8.05 -11.68
CA ARG A 209 1.16 -7.05 -12.74
C ARG A 209 0.29 -5.88 -12.32
N ALA A 210 0.84 -4.68 -12.27
CA ALA A 210 0.13 -3.48 -11.84
C ALA A 210 0.11 -2.41 -12.93
N LEU A 211 -1.01 -1.71 -13.09
CA LEU A 211 -1.15 -0.57 -13.99
C LEU A 211 -1.59 0.65 -13.18
N VAL A 212 -0.81 1.73 -13.23
CA VAL A 212 -1.07 2.96 -12.47
C VAL A 212 -0.97 4.20 -13.35
N ARG A 213 -1.72 5.25 -13.04
CA ARG A 213 -1.56 6.58 -13.66
C ARG A 213 -0.99 7.56 -12.64
N LEU A 214 0.02 8.32 -13.07
CA LEU A 214 0.75 9.25 -12.21
C LEU A 214 0.42 10.68 -12.61
N THR A 215 -0.12 11.48 -11.69
CA THR A 215 -0.49 12.88 -11.95
C THR A 215 0.04 13.79 -10.86
N VAL A 216 0.76 14.84 -11.24
CA VAL A 216 1.24 15.87 -10.31
C VAL A 216 0.09 16.82 -9.96
N ARG A 217 -0.16 17.00 -8.66
CA ARG A 217 -1.15 17.93 -8.10
C ARG A 217 -0.42 19.10 -7.45
N LYS A 218 -0.40 20.24 -8.15
CA LYS A 218 0.14 21.52 -7.67
C LYS A 218 -0.79 22.23 -6.68
N ASP A 219 -2.05 21.80 -6.63
CA ASP A 219 -3.15 22.38 -5.85
C ASP A 219 -3.41 21.62 -4.54
N LEU A 220 -2.67 20.55 -4.27
CA LEU A 220 -2.81 19.71 -3.10
C LEU A 220 -1.44 19.55 -2.42
N HIS A 221 -1.38 19.85 -1.12
CA HIS A 221 -0.14 19.84 -0.34
C HIS A 221 -0.34 18.99 0.91
N LEU A 222 0.15 17.75 0.86
CA LEU A 222 0.02 16.78 1.95
C LEU A 222 1.32 16.65 2.73
N THR A 223 1.23 16.05 3.91
CA THR A 223 2.40 15.72 4.76
C THR A 223 2.53 14.23 5.06
N ALA A 224 1.54 13.43 4.66
CA ALA A 224 1.52 11.98 4.77
C ALA A 224 0.57 11.42 3.69
N PRO A 225 0.54 10.09 3.48
CA PRO A 225 -0.40 9.48 2.56
C PRO A 225 -1.87 9.76 2.91
N GLU A 226 -2.65 10.06 1.89
CA GLU A 226 -4.11 10.09 1.92
C GLU A 226 -4.62 9.31 0.69
N PHE A 227 -5.82 8.74 0.74
CA PHE A 227 -6.36 8.05 -0.43
C PHE A 227 -7.88 8.07 -0.49
N LEU A 228 -8.37 7.86 -1.70
CA LEU A 228 -9.78 7.70 -2.00
C LEU A 228 -10.03 6.26 -2.45
N THR A 229 -10.86 5.52 -1.71
CA THR A 229 -11.10 4.10 -2.02
C THR A 229 -11.78 3.92 -3.38
N ALA A 230 -11.63 2.71 -3.94
CA ALA A 230 -12.44 2.28 -5.07
C ALA A 230 -13.94 2.32 -4.74
N ALA A 231 -14.77 2.49 -5.77
CA ALA A 231 -16.21 2.28 -5.65
C ALA A 231 -16.48 0.77 -5.66
N GLY A 232 -16.71 0.17 -4.49
CA GLY A 232 -16.91 -1.28 -4.43
C GLY A 232 -17.31 -1.80 -3.06
N PRO A 233 -17.78 -3.07 -2.99
CA PRO A 233 -18.27 -3.68 -1.76
C PRO A 233 -17.12 -4.11 -0.85
N ALA A 234 -16.32 -3.17 -0.35
CA ALA A 234 -15.37 -3.45 0.71
C ALA A 234 -16.09 -3.33 2.07
N ALA A 235 -16.76 -4.43 2.45
CA ALA A 235 -17.19 -4.84 3.79
C ALA A 235 -17.43 -3.73 4.85
N ASP A 236 -18.71 -3.35 5.01
CA ASP A 236 -19.51 -3.50 6.26
C ASP A 236 -20.73 -2.57 6.31
N ARG A 237 -20.85 -1.61 5.38
CA ARG A 237 -22.04 -0.77 5.21
C ARG A 237 -22.22 -0.37 3.74
N PRO A 238 -23.45 -0.14 3.25
CA PRO A 238 -23.71 0.37 1.90
C PRO A 238 -23.41 1.87 1.82
N VAL A 239 -22.16 2.24 2.12
CA VAL A 239 -21.63 3.59 1.93
C VAL A 239 -20.56 3.47 0.85
N GLY A 240 -20.63 4.35 -0.15
CA GLY A 240 -19.78 4.31 -1.34
C GLY A 240 -18.29 4.55 -1.05
N ARG A 241 -17.64 5.34 -1.90
CA ARG A 241 -16.21 5.64 -1.73
C ARG A 241 -15.96 6.32 -0.37
N ARG A 242 -14.76 6.14 0.16
CA ARG A 242 -14.30 6.77 1.39
C ARG A 242 -13.05 7.59 1.12
N TYR A 243 -13.00 8.78 1.68
CA TYR A 243 -11.73 9.49 1.82
C TYR A 243 -11.03 8.98 3.06
N VAL A 244 -9.73 8.74 2.95
CA VAL A 244 -8.94 8.10 3.99
C VAL A 244 -7.66 8.87 4.21
N THR A 245 -7.29 9.06 5.47
CA THR A 245 -6.05 9.72 5.87
C THR A 245 -5.25 8.82 6.77
N ASP A 246 -3.97 8.63 6.46
CA ASP A 246 -3.12 7.72 7.21
C ASP A 246 -2.40 8.41 8.36
N GLY A 247 -2.20 7.66 9.42
CA GLY A 247 -1.34 7.96 10.53
C GLY A 247 -0.28 6.88 10.61
N ILE A 248 0.98 7.28 10.49
CA ILE A 248 2.13 6.38 10.50
C ILE A 248 3.00 6.78 11.67
N ALA A 249 3.15 5.89 12.65
CA ALA A 249 3.88 6.21 13.88
C ALA A 249 4.36 4.95 14.61
N PRO A 250 5.32 5.07 15.54
CA PRO A 250 5.82 3.93 16.31
C PRO A 250 4.84 3.27 17.29
N ASP A 251 3.62 3.80 17.42
CA ASP A 251 2.57 3.24 18.23
C ASP A 251 1.18 3.57 17.66
N LEU A 252 0.23 2.65 17.84
CA LEU A 252 -1.14 2.78 17.30
C LEU A 252 -1.88 4.02 17.81
N LEU A 253 -1.61 4.47 19.03
CA LEU A 253 -2.33 5.61 19.61
C LEU A 253 -1.87 6.92 18.96
N THR A 254 -0.57 7.07 18.73
CA THR A 254 0.00 8.20 17.98
C THR A 254 -0.45 8.14 16.52
N ALA A 255 -0.37 6.98 15.87
CA ALA A 255 -0.86 6.77 14.51
C ALA A 255 -2.34 7.18 14.39
N GLY A 256 -3.21 6.67 15.27
CA GLY A 256 -4.64 7.00 15.27
C GLY A 256 -4.92 8.48 15.52
N ARG A 257 -4.13 9.16 16.36
CA ARG A 257 -4.23 10.62 16.55
C ARG A 257 -3.88 11.38 15.29
N ASP A 258 -2.82 10.97 14.60
CA ASP A 258 -2.33 11.67 13.42
C ASP A 258 -3.26 11.45 12.22
N ALA A 259 -3.75 10.23 12.00
CA ALA A 259 -4.83 9.96 11.04
C ALA A 259 -6.07 10.82 11.32
N THR A 260 -6.51 10.90 12.58
CA THR A 260 -7.69 11.72 12.94
C THR A 260 -7.46 13.21 12.70
N ARG A 261 -6.27 13.73 13.00
CA ARG A 261 -5.92 15.15 12.75
C ARG A 261 -5.95 15.47 11.27
N ARG A 262 -5.37 14.61 10.43
CA ARG A 262 -5.40 14.78 8.97
C ARG A 262 -6.81 14.71 8.41
N MET A 263 -7.66 13.84 8.96
CA MET A 263 -9.08 13.81 8.61
C MET A 263 -9.80 15.14 8.96
N ILE A 264 -9.49 15.74 10.12
CA ILE A 264 -10.00 17.07 10.49
C ILE A 264 -9.53 18.13 9.50
N ASP A 265 -8.26 18.09 9.10
CA ASP A 265 -7.69 19.02 8.12
C ASP A 265 -8.36 18.87 6.74
N TRP A 266 -8.60 17.63 6.28
CA TRP A 266 -9.34 17.35 5.06
C TRP A 266 -10.78 17.88 5.13
N LEU A 267 -11.50 17.62 6.23
CA LEU A 267 -12.86 18.14 6.44
C LEU A 267 -12.90 19.67 6.45
N GLY A 268 -11.91 20.32 7.04
CA GLY A 268 -11.77 21.77 7.00
C GLY A 268 -11.49 22.29 5.59
N ARG A 269 -10.56 21.65 4.87
CA ARG A 269 -10.14 22.03 3.51
C ARG A 269 -11.25 21.85 2.48
N GLU A 270 -11.90 20.70 2.44
CA GLU A 270 -12.85 20.34 1.37
C GLU A 270 -14.29 20.72 1.70
N HIS A 271 -14.66 20.76 3.00
CA HIS A 271 -16.04 20.99 3.44
C HIS A 271 -16.20 22.24 4.32
N GLY A 272 -15.13 23.00 4.57
CA GLY A 272 -15.20 24.27 5.31
C GLY A 272 -15.60 24.10 6.77
N LEU A 273 -15.41 22.91 7.36
CA LEU A 273 -15.80 22.66 8.75
C LEU A 273 -14.82 23.30 9.73
N GLU A 274 -15.35 23.96 10.76
CA GLU A 274 -14.56 24.39 11.91
C GLU A 274 -13.91 23.17 12.59
N PRO A 275 -12.64 23.26 13.04
CA PRO A 275 -11.88 22.08 13.51
C PRO A 275 -12.58 21.27 14.61
N VAL A 276 -13.24 21.95 15.56
CA VAL A 276 -13.97 21.28 16.64
C VAL A 276 -15.21 20.53 16.13
N ILE A 277 -15.87 21.05 15.10
CA ILE A 277 -17.04 20.40 14.50
C ILE A 277 -16.60 19.21 13.65
N ALA A 278 -15.53 19.36 12.86
CA ALA A 278 -14.91 18.26 12.14
C ALA A 278 -14.51 17.12 13.09
N TYR A 279 -13.91 17.44 14.25
CA TYR A 279 -13.56 16.44 15.26
C TYR A 279 -14.79 15.70 15.83
N LEU A 280 -15.87 16.43 16.12
CA LEU A 280 -17.13 15.80 16.55
C LEU A 280 -17.72 14.90 15.46
N LEU A 281 -17.65 15.31 14.19
CA LEU A 281 -18.09 14.50 13.05
C LEU A 281 -17.25 13.22 12.93
N CYS A 282 -15.92 13.32 13.07
CA CYS A 282 -15.05 12.15 13.09
C CYS A 282 -15.53 11.11 14.11
N SER A 283 -15.92 11.55 15.32
CA SER A 283 -16.39 10.63 16.38
C SER A 283 -17.66 9.86 16.06
N VAL A 284 -18.49 10.31 15.10
CA VAL A 284 -19.79 9.68 14.81
C VAL A 284 -19.87 9.07 13.40
N ALA A 285 -18.95 9.42 12.51
CA ALA A 285 -19.01 9.03 11.10
C ALA A 285 -17.70 8.44 10.54
N VAL A 286 -16.56 8.63 11.20
CA VAL A 286 -15.25 8.15 10.72
C VAL A 286 -14.86 6.87 11.45
N ASP A 287 -14.42 5.87 10.69
CA ASP A 287 -13.92 4.61 11.24
C ASP A 287 -12.38 4.64 11.29
N LEU A 288 -11.77 4.43 12.45
CA LEU A 288 -10.33 4.14 12.53
C LEU A 288 -10.09 2.66 12.27
N ARG A 289 -9.15 2.34 11.38
CA ARG A 289 -8.73 0.98 11.06
C ARG A 289 -7.22 0.85 11.20
N ILE A 290 -6.76 -0.32 11.62
CA ILE A 290 -5.34 -0.67 11.64
C ILE A 290 -5.06 -1.29 10.27
N SER A 291 -4.24 -0.64 9.44
CA SER A 291 -3.91 -1.16 8.11
C SER A 291 -2.85 -2.27 8.24
N GLU A 292 -1.76 -1.99 8.97
CA GLU A 292 -0.78 -2.97 9.43
C GLU A 292 -0.31 -2.67 10.87
N ILE A 293 0.25 -3.68 11.54
CA ILE A 293 0.83 -3.55 12.88
C ILE A 293 2.08 -4.43 13.06
N VAL A 294 2.78 -4.70 11.97
CA VAL A 294 3.86 -5.71 11.94
C VAL A 294 5.18 -5.12 11.48
N ASP A 295 5.15 -3.98 10.78
CA ASP A 295 6.33 -3.41 10.16
C ASP A 295 7.11 -2.47 11.08
N MET A 296 8.04 -3.06 11.82
CA MET A 296 8.80 -2.28 12.78
C MET A 296 9.76 -1.27 12.11
N PRO A 297 9.84 -0.02 12.60
CA PRO A 297 9.29 0.44 13.88
C PRO A 297 7.98 1.22 13.76
N ASN A 298 7.31 1.30 12.61
CA ASN A 298 6.17 2.19 12.38
C ASN A 298 4.92 1.42 11.98
N PHE A 299 3.78 1.78 12.56
CA PHE A 299 2.49 1.18 12.25
C PHE A 299 1.56 2.16 11.54
N VAL A 300 0.62 1.64 10.73
CA VAL A 300 -0.39 2.41 10.00
C VAL A 300 -1.76 2.26 10.64
N VAL A 301 -2.32 3.38 11.09
CA VAL A 301 -3.75 3.51 11.39
C VAL A 301 -4.37 4.49 10.40
N SER A 302 -5.46 4.10 9.75
CA SER A 302 -6.15 4.90 8.74
C SER A 302 -7.52 5.37 9.25
N ALA A 303 -7.84 6.65 9.02
CA ALA A 303 -9.16 7.21 9.34
C ALA A 303 -10.04 7.25 8.09
N HIS A 304 -11.14 6.49 8.08
CA HIS A 304 -12.00 6.30 6.92
C HIS A 304 -13.31 7.11 7.02
N CYS A 305 -13.43 8.19 6.24
CA CYS A 305 -14.63 9.00 6.15
C CYS A 305 -15.49 8.58 4.93
N PRO A 306 -16.73 8.08 5.14
CA PRO A 306 -17.63 7.75 4.04
C PRO A 306 -18.10 9.00 3.31
N LEU A 307 -17.84 9.11 2.01
CA LEU A 307 -18.23 10.29 1.23
C LEU A 307 -19.75 10.47 1.11
N ALA A 308 -20.52 9.40 1.31
CA ALA A 308 -21.98 9.42 1.23
C ALA A 308 -22.67 10.22 2.36
N ILE A 309 -21.91 10.78 3.31
CA ILE A 309 -22.47 11.65 4.37
C ILE A 309 -22.58 13.12 3.93
N PHE A 310 -22.05 13.47 2.75
CA PHE A 310 -22.09 14.81 2.17
C PHE A 310 -23.03 14.84 0.96
N ASP A 311 -23.80 15.91 0.83
CA ASP A 311 -24.73 16.18 -0.29
C ASP A 311 -24.06 16.95 -1.44
#